data_AF-A0A7R9I7U8-F1
#
_entry.id   AF-A0A7R9I7U8-F1
#
_cell.length_a   1.000
_cell.length_b   1.000
_cell.length_c   1.000
_cell.angle_alpha   90.00
_cell.angle_beta   90.00
_cell.angle_gamma   90.00
#
_symmetry.space_group_name_H-M   'P 1'
#
loop_
_entity.id
_entity.type
_entity.pdbx_description
1 polymer ?
#
loop_
_entity_poly.entity_id
_entity_poly.type
_entity_poly.pdbx_seq_one_letter_code
_entity_poly.pdbx_strand_id
1 'polypeptide(L)'
;MVRTASVAIRSKELLSQKIRLPKMGISGLDPRDIDSRVLSINDHFTFSLFSNVCRSLFEKHKLHFAFLLCVRILMDEERIDGHEYHVFLAGGVPPEEKPKPDVLWLSARAWKEIQILEILPVFKEWAEAFPEQVNQYQQLFDSLEPHK
;
A
#
# COMPACT_ATOMS: atom_id res chain seq x y z
N MET A 1 -0.16 3.07 -11.32
CA MET A 1 0.71 1.88 -11.09
C MET A 1 1.97 2.15 -10.26
N VAL A 2 2.52 3.38 -10.22
CA VAL A 2 3.74 3.73 -9.46
C VAL A 2 3.50 3.84 -7.94
N ARG A 3 2.32 4.28 -7.49
CA ARG A 3 1.97 4.24 -6.04
C ARG A 3 1.44 2.87 -5.59
N THR A 4 0.97 2.02 -6.49
CA THR A 4 0.59 0.63 -6.18
C THR A 4 1.83 -0.19 -5.74
N ALA A 5 2.97 0.05 -6.40
CA ALA A 5 4.26 -0.48 -5.96
C ALA A 5 4.69 0.14 -4.63
N SER A 6 4.60 1.47 -4.47
CA SER A 6 4.97 2.14 -3.21
C SER A 6 4.12 1.67 -2.01
N VAL A 7 2.82 1.41 -2.18
CA VAL A 7 1.96 0.82 -1.13
C VAL A 7 2.25 -0.66 -0.90
N ALA A 8 2.53 -1.46 -1.95
CA ALA A 8 2.86 -2.88 -1.81
C ALA A 8 4.26 -3.11 -1.21
N ILE A 9 5.23 -2.23 -1.47
CA ILE A 9 6.56 -2.27 -0.86
C ILE A 9 6.54 -1.64 0.51
N ARG A 10 5.86 -0.51 0.74
CA ARG A 10 5.63 -0.03 2.11
C ARG A 10 4.85 -1.07 2.91
N SER A 11 4.00 -1.88 2.28
CA SER A 11 3.40 -3.06 2.89
C SER A 11 4.41 -4.17 3.16
N LYS A 12 5.40 -4.46 2.29
CA LYS A 12 6.50 -5.40 2.62
C LYS A 12 7.42 -4.90 3.72
N GLU A 13 7.72 -3.60 3.78
CA GLU A 13 8.51 -2.94 4.81
C GLU A 13 7.73 -2.91 6.14
N LEU A 14 6.43 -2.58 6.11
CA LEU A 14 5.52 -2.62 7.24
C LEU A 14 5.20 -4.05 7.69
N LEU A 15 5.16 -5.02 6.79
CA LEU A 15 5.05 -6.44 7.12
C LEU A 15 6.37 -6.92 7.75
N SER A 16 7.53 -6.51 7.23
CA SER A 16 8.84 -6.80 7.83
C SER A 16 9.00 -6.11 9.19
N GLN A 17 8.46 -4.90 9.38
CA GLN A 17 8.48 -4.20 10.66
C GLN A 17 7.41 -4.73 11.64
N LYS A 18 6.15 -4.93 11.26
CA LYS A 18 5.08 -5.46 12.14
C LYS A 18 5.19 -6.96 12.41
N ILE A 19 5.68 -7.79 11.48
CA ILE A 19 5.88 -9.25 11.70
C ILE A 19 7.18 -9.53 12.48
N ARG A 20 8.19 -8.64 12.40
CA ARG A 20 9.46 -8.77 13.15
C ARG A 20 9.47 -8.05 14.50
N LEU A 21 8.35 -7.46 14.93
CA LEU A 21 8.21 -6.85 16.26
C LEU A 21 7.32 -7.65 17.23
N PRO A 22 7.71 -8.84 17.71
CA PRO A 22 7.12 -9.39 18.93
C PRO A 22 7.99 -9.18 20.19
N LYS A 23 9.14 -8.49 20.12
CA LYS A 23 10.07 -8.41 21.29
C LYS A 23 10.39 -7.03 21.85
N MET A 24 9.93 -5.93 21.24
CA MET A 24 10.40 -4.60 21.65
C MET A 24 9.30 -3.61 22.12
N GLY A 25 8.01 -3.94 21.97
CA GLY A 25 6.91 -3.02 22.27
C GLY A 25 6.24 -3.15 23.65
N ILE A 26 6.43 -4.28 24.35
CA ILE A 26 5.72 -4.57 25.62
C ILE A 26 6.59 -4.40 26.87
N SER A 27 7.90 -4.20 26.74
CA SER A 27 8.82 -4.11 27.88
C SER A 27 8.79 -2.77 28.63
N GLY A 28 7.89 -1.85 28.28
CA GLY A 28 7.82 -0.52 28.91
C GLY A 28 6.41 0.03 29.14
N LEU A 29 5.36 -0.75 28.89
CA LEU A 29 3.97 -0.33 29.12
C LEU A 29 3.51 -0.73 30.52
N ASP A 30 2.86 0.17 31.26
CA ASP A 30 2.33 -0.13 32.60
C ASP A 30 1.12 -1.08 32.47
N PRO A 31 1.17 -2.31 32.99
CA PRO A 31 0.06 -3.26 32.88
C PRO A 31 -1.22 -2.82 33.59
N ARG A 32 -1.17 -1.74 34.40
CA ARG A 32 -2.32 -1.17 35.10
C ARG A 32 -3.04 -0.13 34.25
N ASP A 33 -2.37 0.43 33.24
CA ASP A 33 -2.96 1.37 32.32
C ASP A 33 -3.86 0.65 31.30
N ILE A 34 -5.04 1.22 31.06
CA ILE A 34 -6.07 0.59 30.21
C ILE A 34 -5.62 0.61 28.75
N ASP A 35 -5.08 1.73 28.28
CA ASP A 35 -4.66 1.89 26.88
C ASP A 35 -3.49 0.97 26.55
N SER A 36 -2.51 0.89 27.45
CA SER A 36 -1.41 -0.07 27.42
C SER A 36 -1.88 -1.53 27.28
N ARG A 37 -2.91 -1.92 28.03
CA ARG A 37 -3.49 -3.27 27.96
C ARG A 37 -4.22 -3.51 26.65
N VAL A 38 -4.99 -2.52 26.17
CA VAL A 38 -5.72 -2.61 24.89
C VAL A 38 -4.73 -2.81 23.74
N LEU A 39 -3.65 -2.04 23.70
CA LEU A 39 -2.57 -2.21 22.72
C LEU A 39 -1.96 -3.60 22.79
N SER A 40 -1.61 -4.08 23.99
CA SER A 40 -1.04 -5.42 24.16
C SER A 40 -2.00 -6.53 23.72
N ILE A 41 -3.31 -6.39 23.96
CA ILE A 41 -4.32 -7.35 23.52
C ILE A 41 -4.43 -7.33 22.00
N ASN A 42 -4.50 -6.15 21.39
CA ASN A 42 -4.59 -6.00 19.93
C ASN A 42 -3.38 -6.60 19.22
N ASP A 43 -2.17 -6.38 19.73
CA ASP A 43 -0.95 -6.97 19.20
C ASP A 43 -0.97 -8.49 19.29
N HIS A 44 -1.28 -9.02 20.47
CA HIS A 44 -1.34 -10.47 20.68
C HIS A 44 -2.43 -11.13 19.82
N PHE A 45 -3.60 -10.50 19.73
CA PHE A 45 -4.71 -10.98 18.92
C PHE A 45 -4.36 -10.97 17.43
N THR A 46 -3.77 -9.87 16.93
CA THR A 46 -3.36 -9.74 15.53
C THR A 46 -2.35 -10.81 15.15
N PHE A 47 -1.31 -11.02 15.97
CA PHE A 47 -0.31 -12.05 15.73
C PHE A 47 -0.90 -13.46 15.80
N SER A 48 -1.75 -13.72 16.79
CA SER A 48 -2.40 -15.03 16.97
C SER A 48 -3.33 -15.35 15.80
N LEU A 49 -4.15 -14.37 15.36
CA LEU A 49 -5.01 -14.50 14.19
C LEU A 49 -4.19 -14.79 12.94
N PHE A 50 -3.14 -14.01 12.69
CA PHE A 50 -2.26 -14.20 11.54
C PHE A 50 -1.65 -15.61 11.53
N SER A 51 -1.08 -16.02 12.66
CA SER A 51 -0.42 -17.32 12.82
C SER A 51 -1.41 -18.49 12.67
N ASN A 52 -2.61 -18.37 13.25
CA ASN A 52 -3.62 -19.43 13.20
C ASN A 52 -4.14 -19.66 11.79
N VAL A 53 -4.40 -18.59 11.04
CA VAL A 53 -4.84 -18.68 9.64
C VAL A 53 -3.71 -19.15 8.72
N CYS A 54 -2.48 -18.67 8.90
CA CYS A 54 -1.35 -19.08 8.07
C CYS A 54 -0.97 -20.57 8.23
N ARG A 55 -1.38 -21.27 9.31
CA ARG A 55 -1.15 -22.72 9.44
C ARG A 55 -1.97 -23.56 8.45
N SER A 56 -3.14 -23.07 8.03
CA SER A 56 -4.03 -23.78 7.09
C SER A 56 -3.94 -23.25 5.65
N LEU A 57 -3.24 -22.12 5.42
CA LEU A 57 -3.05 -21.55 4.09
C LEU A 57 -1.80 -22.08 3.38
N PHE A 58 -1.91 -22.27 2.06
CA PHE A 58 -0.73 -22.47 1.21
C PHE A 58 0.17 -21.24 1.24
N GLU A 59 1.49 -21.44 1.12
CA GLU A 59 2.50 -20.39 1.17
C GLU A 59 2.18 -19.22 0.21
N LYS A 60 1.71 -19.54 -1.00
CA LYS A 60 1.34 -18.56 -2.03
C LYS A 60 0.22 -17.57 -1.61
N HIS A 61 -0.58 -17.92 -0.59
CA HIS A 61 -1.70 -17.08 -0.12
C HIS A 61 -1.38 -16.30 1.14
N LYS A 62 -0.32 -16.65 1.87
CA LYS A 62 0.02 -16.03 3.16
C LYS A 62 0.30 -14.54 3.01
N LEU A 63 1.03 -14.15 1.97
CA LEU A 63 1.31 -12.73 1.70
C LEU A 63 0.03 -11.94 1.38
N HIS A 64 -0.88 -12.52 0.61
CA HIS A 64 -2.14 -11.86 0.27
C HIS A 64 -3.02 -11.68 1.50
N PHE A 65 -3.11 -12.71 2.35
CA PHE A 65 -3.80 -12.60 3.63
C PHE A 65 -3.16 -11.57 4.56
N ALA A 66 -1.83 -11.54 4.66
CA ALA A 66 -1.11 -10.56 5.45
C ALA A 66 -1.40 -9.12 4.99
N PHE A 67 -1.41 -8.90 3.68
CA PHE A 67 -1.78 -7.62 3.08
C PHE A 67 -3.21 -7.20 3.46
N LEU A 68 -4.19 -8.09 3.31
CA LEU A 68 -5.59 -7.80 3.66
C LEU A 68 -5.76 -7.50 5.16
N LEU A 69 -5.08 -8.24 6.03
CA LEU A 69 -5.10 -7.98 7.48
C LEU A 69 -4.50 -6.60 7.80
N CYS A 70 -3.37 -6.25 7.20
CA CYS A 70 -2.76 -4.93 7.37
C CYS A 70 -3.66 -3.80 6.89
N VAL A 71 -4.25 -3.93 5.69
CA VAL A 71 -5.18 -2.93 5.17
C VAL A 71 -6.37 -2.77 6.12
N ARG A 72 -6.96 -3.87 6.60
CA ARG A 72 -8.13 -3.80 7.49
C ARG A 72 -7.81 -3.05 8.78
N ILE A 73 -6.65 -3.31 9.39
CA ILE A 73 -6.19 -2.61 10.60
C ILE A 73 -5.97 -1.12 10.30
N LEU A 74 -5.30 -0.79 9.20
CA LEU A 74 -5.01 0.59 8.84
C LEU A 74 -6.25 1.40 8.43
N MET A 75 -7.28 0.74 7.88
CA MET A 75 -8.58 1.37 7.61
C MET A 75 -9.34 1.66 8.92
N ASP A 76 -9.26 0.76 9.90
CA ASP A 76 -9.86 0.97 11.23
C ASP A 76 -9.16 2.10 12.00
N GLU A 77 -7.85 2.25 11.82
CA GLU A 77 -7.05 3.39 12.30
C GLU A 77 -7.28 4.69 11.50
N GLU A 78 -8.19 4.71 10.52
CA GLU A 78 -8.44 5.85 9.60
C GLU A 78 -7.20 6.32 8.81
N ARG A 79 -6.20 5.46 8.65
CA ARG A 79 -4.95 5.77 7.94
C ARG A 79 -4.97 5.41 6.46
N ILE A 80 -5.96 4.61 6.05
CA ILE A 80 -6.24 4.31 4.65
C ILE A 80 -7.68 4.74 4.38
N ASP A 81 -7.84 5.64 3.41
CA ASP A 81 -9.16 6.02 2.94
C ASP A 81 -9.82 4.88 2.13
N GLY A 82 -11.10 4.64 2.39
CA GLY A 82 -11.84 3.55 1.76
C GLY A 82 -12.04 3.75 0.26
N HIS A 83 -12.15 5.00 -0.20
CA HIS A 83 -12.28 5.32 -1.62
C HIS A 83 -10.94 5.17 -2.33
N GLU A 84 -9.82 5.63 -1.75
CA GLU A 84 -8.47 5.36 -2.24
C GLU A 84 -8.20 3.85 -2.36
N TYR A 85 -8.61 3.06 -1.37
CA TYR A 85 -8.46 1.61 -1.40
C TYR A 85 -9.32 0.96 -2.48
N HIS A 86 -10.56 1.45 -2.69
CA HIS A 86 -11.41 0.95 -3.76
C HIS A 86 -10.81 1.20 -5.14
N VAL A 87 -10.34 2.42 -5.41
CA VAL A 87 -9.64 2.78 -6.66
C VAL A 87 -8.38 1.92 -6.85
N PHE A 88 -7.65 1.61 -5.78
CA PHE A 88 -6.50 0.71 -5.84
C PHE A 88 -6.88 -0.73 -6.26
N LEU A 89 -8.02 -1.26 -5.80
CA LEU A 89 -8.45 -2.62 -6.09
C LEU A 89 -9.12 -2.78 -7.45
N ALA A 90 -10.06 -1.89 -7.77
CA ALA A 90 -10.94 -2.00 -8.93
C ALA A 90 -10.49 -1.12 -10.11
N GLY A 91 -9.55 -0.19 -9.87
CA GLY A 91 -9.24 0.86 -10.82
C GLY A 91 -10.36 1.89 -10.89
N GLY A 92 -10.54 2.49 -12.07
CA GLY A 92 -11.56 3.49 -12.30
C GLY A 92 -11.62 3.91 -13.75
N VAL A 93 -12.39 4.96 -14.01
CA VAL A 93 -12.47 5.63 -15.31
C VAL A 93 -11.81 7.00 -15.15
N PRO A 94 -10.86 7.38 -16.02
CA PRO A 94 -10.22 8.68 -15.92
C PRO A 94 -11.27 9.81 -16.01
N PRO A 95 -11.16 10.85 -15.18
CA PRO A 95 -12.10 11.97 -15.20
C PRO A 95 -12.00 12.77 -16.51
N GLU A 96 -10.81 12.84 -17.08
CA GLU A 96 -10.52 13.48 -18.36
C GLU A 96 -9.50 12.65 -19.14
N GLU A 97 -9.71 12.50 -20.45
CA GLU A 97 -8.72 11.86 -21.33
C GLU A 97 -7.73 12.90 -21.88
N LYS A 98 -6.46 12.75 -21.50
CA LYS A 98 -5.34 13.59 -21.92
C LYS A 98 -4.44 12.85 -22.93
N PRO A 99 -3.82 13.57 -23.88
CA PRO A 99 -2.94 12.95 -24.86
C PRO A 99 -1.73 12.32 -24.19
N LYS A 100 -1.36 11.13 -24.65
CA LYS A 100 -0.17 10.42 -24.17
C LYS A 100 1.10 11.20 -24.57
N PRO A 101 2.08 11.38 -23.67
CA PRO A 101 3.40 11.89 -24.04
C PRO A 101 4.06 11.03 -25.12
N ASP A 102 4.81 11.65 -26.02
CA ASP A 102 5.51 10.95 -27.12
C ASP A 102 6.78 10.24 -26.61
N VAL A 103 6.57 9.18 -25.82
CA VAL A 103 7.63 8.33 -25.28
C VAL A 103 7.33 6.86 -25.53
N LEU A 104 8.36 6.09 -25.88
CA LEU A 104 8.23 4.69 -26.31
C LEU A 104 7.99 3.72 -25.15
N TRP A 105 8.56 3.99 -23.97
CA TRP A 105 8.49 3.09 -22.81
C TRP A 105 7.09 3.06 -22.17
N LEU A 106 6.32 4.14 -22.33
CA LEU A 106 4.99 4.25 -21.75
C LEU A 106 3.93 3.66 -22.71
N SER A 107 3.24 2.60 -22.28
CA SER A 107 2.12 2.07 -23.06
C SER A 107 0.86 2.93 -22.91
N ALA A 108 -0.04 2.89 -23.91
CA ALA A 108 -1.34 3.58 -23.83
C ALA A 108 -2.17 3.09 -22.63
N ARG A 109 -2.06 1.79 -22.28
CA ARG A 109 -2.69 1.23 -21.08
C ARG A 109 -2.13 1.87 -19.81
N ALA A 110 -0.82 1.91 -19.64
CA ALA A 110 -0.19 2.52 -18.47
C ALA A 110 -0.52 4.03 -18.35
N TRP A 111 -0.63 4.72 -19.49
CA TRP A 111 -1.08 6.12 -19.51
C TRP A 111 -2.52 6.29 -19.02
N LYS A 112 -3.44 5.37 -19.37
CA LYS A 112 -4.80 5.39 -18.80
C LYS A 112 -4.79 5.18 -17.29
N GLU A 113 -3.97 4.26 -16.77
CA GLU A 113 -3.82 4.06 -15.32
C GLU A 113 -3.28 5.30 -14.59
N ILE A 114 -2.46 6.13 -15.25
CA ILE A 114 -1.98 7.40 -14.70
C ILE A 114 -3.12 8.40 -14.60
N GLN A 115 -3.94 8.52 -15.64
CA GLN A 115 -5.10 9.43 -15.64
C GLN A 115 -6.19 9.00 -14.66
N ILE A 116 -6.41 7.70 -14.48
CA ILE A 116 -7.34 7.16 -13.44
C ILE A 116 -6.94 7.65 -12.05
N LEU A 117 -5.65 7.83 -11.76
CA LEU A 117 -5.22 8.30 -10.45
C LEU A 117 -5.67 9.73 -10.16
N GLU A 118 -5.98 10.56 -11.16
CA GLU A 118 -6.51 11.93 -10.96
C GLU A 118 -7.91 11.96 -10.31
N ILE A 119 -8.60 10.82 -10.19
CA ILE A 119 -9.81 10.66 -9.36
C ILE A 119 -9.51 11.01 -7.90
N LEU A 120 -8.28 10.75 -7.45
CA LEU A 120 -7.85 10.97 -6.08
C LEU A 120 -7.31 12.39 -5.91
N PRO A 121 -7.77 13.17 -4.91
CA PRO A 121 -7.34 14.55 -4.70
C PRO A 121 -5.81 14.74 -4.60
N VAL A 122 -5.11 13.75 -4.02
CA VAL A 122 -3.65 13.76 -3.82
C VAL A 122 -2.87 13.67 -5.16
N PHE A 123 -3.54 13.30 -6.25
CA PHE A 123 -2.95 13.14 -7.58
C PHE A 123 -3.62 14.03 -8.62
N LYS A 124 -4.39 15.02 -8.17
CA LYS A 124 -4.96 16.00 -9.09
C LYS A 124 -3.86 16.66 -9.91
N GLU A 125 -4.12 16.89 -11.20
CA GLU A 125 -3.18 17.51 -12.15
C GLU A 125 -1.89 16.69 -12.40
N TRP A 126 -1.81 15.45 -11.92
CA TRP A 126 -0.61 14.63 -12.09
C TRP A 126 -0.33 14.27 -13.55
N ALA A 127 -1.36 14.03 -14.38
CA ALA A 127 -1.16 13.75 -15.80
C ALA A 127 -0.68 14.99 -16.58
N GLU A 128 -0.98 16.20 -16.10
CA GLU A 128 -0.47 17.46 -16.69
C GLU A 128 1.00 17.70 -16.35
N ALA A 129 1.40 17.43 -15.10
CA ALA A 129 2.79 17.56 -14.66
C ALA A 129 3.69 16.41 -15.13
N PHE A 130 3.12 15.27 -15.54
CA PHE A 130 3.86 14.07 -15.92
C PHE A 130 4.91 14.28 -17.02
N PRO A 131 4.62 14.98 -18.14
CA PRO A 131 5.59 15.18 -19.23
C PRO A 131 6.85 15.93 -18.79
N GLU A 132 6.74 16.86 -17.82
CA GLU A 132 7.87 17.65 -17.32
C GLU A 132 8.91 16.77 -16.60
N GLN A 133 8.47 15.66 -16.01
CA GLN A 133 9.29 14.74 -15.22
C GLN A 133 9.45 13.38 -15.90
N VAL A 134 9.11 13.27 -17.19
CA VAL A 134 9.05 11.97 -17.90
C VAL A 134 10.36 11.19 -17.84
N ASN A 135 11.50 11.88 -17.87
CA ASN A 135 12.83 11.27 -17.76
C ASN A 135 13.08 10.65 -16.38
N GLN A 136 12.60 11.29 -15.31
CA GLN A 136 12.74 10.78 -13.94
C GLN A 136 11.86 9.54 -13.75
N TYR A 137 10.62 9.58 -14.27
CA TYR A 137 9.73 8.44 -14.26
C TYR A 137 10.26 7.27 -15.10
N GLN A 138 10.96 7.55 -16.21
CA GLN A 138 11.62 6.51 -17.00
C GLN A 138 12.74 5.83 -16.20
N GLN A 139 13.60 6.61 -15.53
CA GLN A 139 14.65 6.03 -14.66
C GLN A 139 14.06 5.14 -13.56
N LEU A 140 12.93 5.56 -12.97
CA LEU A 140 12.22 4.76 -11.99
C LEU A 140 11.61 3.49 -12.62
N PHE A 141 11.08 3.59 -13.83
CA PHE A 141 10.51 2.45 -14.57
C PHE A 141 11.58 1.41 -14.94
N ASP A 142 12.76 1.86 -15.34
CA ASP A 142 13.89 1.02 -15.73
C ASP A 142 14.68 0.47 -14.52
N SER A 143 14.40 0.96 -13.30
CA SER A 143 15.06 0.51 -12.08
C SER A 143 14.69 -0.95 -11.74
N LEU A 144 15.71 -1.73 -11.34
CA LEU A 144 15.52 -3.09 -10.79
C LEU A 144 14.90 -3.07 -9.40
N GLU A 145 15.00 -1.95 -8.69
CA GLU A 145 14.48 -1.75 -7.34
C GLU A 145 13.63 -0.47 -7.28
N PRO A 146 12.48 -0.39 -7.99
CA PRO A 146 11.66 0.83 -8.13
C PRO A 146 10.94 1.24 -6.83
N HIS A 147 11.31 0.61 -5.72
CA HIS A 147 10.62 0.63 -4.46
C HIS A 147 11.50 1.08 -3.30
N LYS A 148 12.80 1.20 -3.56
CA LYS A 148 13.78 1.83 -2.68
C LYS A 148 13.99 3.26 -3.16
#